data_AF-A0A258BHH3-F1
#
_entry.id   AF-A0A258BHH3-F1
#
_cell.length_a   1.000
_cell.length_b   1.000
_cell.length_c   1.000
_cell.angle_alpha   90.00
_cell.angle_beta   90.00
_cell.angle_gamma   90.00
#
_symmetry.space_group_name_H-M   'P 1'
#
loop_
_entity.id
_entity.type
_entity.pdbx_description
1 polymer ?
#
loop_
_entity_poly.entity_id
_entity_poly.type
_entity_poly.pdbx_seq_one_letter_code
_entity_poly.pdbx_strand_id
1 'polypeptide(L)'
;MVLADFAGTVKARLDTEIAFALPEQVRSFYRRNLDRLLAMAGVEAEAITGIGLALPDGLGVIDLPGMPADYAQWSATNLEALFAEPLGKPIFIENDAAAAAIGEMQFG
;
A
#
# COMPACT_ATOMS: atom_id res chain seq x y z
N MET A 1 5.33 2.85 0.16
CA MET A 1 4.92 2.62 -1.25
C MET A 1 6.17 2.36 -2.08
N VAL A 2 6.11 1.34 -2.93
CA VAL A 2 7.23 0.89 -3.77
C VAL A 2 6.72 0.81 -5.20
N LEU A 3 7.52 1.28 -6.15
CA LEU A 3 7.33 1.03 -7.56
C LEU A 3 8.35 0.00 -8.00
N ALA A 4 7.89 -1.12 -8.57
CA ALA A 4 8.73 -2.16 -9.12
C ALA A 4 8.36 -2.43 -10.59
N ASP A 5 9.32 -2.91 -11.37
CA ASP A 5 9.06 -3.44 -12.71
C ASP A 5 8.62 -4.92 -12.65
N PHE A 6 8.29 -5.48 -13.82
CA PHE A 6 7.84 -6.88 -13.91
C PHE A 6 8.91 -7.92 -13.55
N ALA A 7 10.19 -7.53 -13.49
CA ALA A 7 11.27 -8.38 -13.03
C ALA A 7 11.46 -8.30 -11.50
N GLY A 8 10.59 -7.56 -10.78
CA GLY A 8 10.70 -7.34 -9.34
C GLY A 8 11.74 -6.29 -8.96
N THR A 9 12.34 -5.58 -9.92
CA THR A 9 13.35 -4.56 -9.60
C THR A 9 12.67 -3.31 -9.08
N VAL A 10 13.04 -2.88 -7.87
CA VAL A 10 12.56 -1.63 -7.27
C VAL A 10 13.12 -0.44 -8.04
N LYS A 11 12.23 0.36 -8.65
CA LYS A 11 12.55 1.58 -9.39
C LYS A 11 12.56 2.82 -8.52
N ALA A 12 11.65 2.87 -7.55
CA ALA A 12 11.56 3.94 -6.56
C ALA A 12 10.85 3.44 -5.30
N ARG A 13 11.15 4.08 -4.17
CA ARG A 13 10.51 3.81 -2.89
C ARG A 13 10.33 5.09 -2.10
N LEU A 14 9.17 5.20 -1.44
CA LEU A 14 8.88 6.22 -0.44
C LEU A 14 8.18 5.56 0.74
N ASP A 15 8.65 5.83 1.95
CA ASP A 15 8.04 5.36 3.18
C ASP A 15 8.03 6.45 4.24
N THR A 16 7.15 6.26 5.23
CA THR A 16 7.03 7.10 6.42
C THR A 16 6.55 6.21 7.56
N GLU A 17 7.10 6.42 8.74
CA GLU A 17 6.68 5.70 9.94
C GLU A 17 5.64 6.53 10.69
N ILE A 18 4.47 5.93 10.92
CA ILE A 18 3.38 6.52 11.70
C ILE A 18 2.87 5.42 12.63
N ALA A 19 2.97 5.64 13.94
CA ALA A 19 2.38 4.74 14.92
C ALA A 19 0.86 4.71 14.72
N PHE A 20 0.29 3.51 14.54
CA PHE A 20 -1.14 3.30 14.33
C PHE A 20 -1.74 4.22 13.25
N ALA A 21 -1.12 4.26 12.06
CA ALA A 21 -1.59 5.06 10.94
C ALA A 21 -3.06 4.79 10.61
N LEU A 22 -3.90 5.82 10.61
CA LEU A 22 -5.30 5.74 10.23
C LEU A 22 -5.46 5.68 8.70
N PRO A 23 -6.59 5.15 8.19
CA PRO A 23 -6.85 5.07 6.74
C PRO A 23 -6.62 6.38 6.00
N GLU A 24 -7.06 7.52 6.57
CA GLU A 24 -6.87 8.82 5.95
C GLU A 24 -5.41 9.23 5.82
N GLN A 25 -4.59 8.90 6.82
CA GLN A 25 -3.16 9.23 6.80
C GLN A 25 -2.46 8.44 5.70
N VAL A 26 -2.83 7.17 5.52
CA VAL A 26 -2.32 6.33 4.44
C VAL A 26 -2.79 6.84 3.06
N ARG A 27 -4.08 7.18 2.92
CA ARG A 27 -4.62 7.78 1.69
C ARG A 27 -3.93 9.10 1.34
N SER A 28 -3.72 9.96 2.33
CA SER A 28 -3.04 11.24 2.16
C SER A 28 -1.58 11.04 1.79
N PHE A 29 -0.89 10.06 2.39
CA PHE A 29 0.46 9.68 1.99
C PHE A 29 0.51 9.23 0.53
N TYR A 30 -0.39 8.32 0.13
CA TYR A 30 -0.49 7.84 -1.25
C TYR A 30 -0.69 9.00 -2.24
N ARG A 31 -1.74 9.80 -2.05
CA ARG A 31 -2.12 10.88 -2.98
C ARG A 31 -1.08 11.98 -3.09
N ARG A 32 -0.36 12.30 -2.00
CA ARG A 32 0.68 13.35 -2.02
C ARG A 32 2.01 12.88 -2.64
N ASN A 33 2.28 11.57 -2.62
CA ASN A 33 3.59 11.06 -2.98
C ASN A 33 3.63 10.27 -4.28
N LEU A 34 2.47 9.98 -4.91
CA LEU A 34 2.44 9.22 -6.16
C LEU A 34 3.24 9.91 -7.27
N ASP A 35 2.94 11.17 -7.59
CA ASP A 35 3.63 11.90 -8.68
C ASP A 35 5.13 11.97 -8.43
N ARG A 36 5.52 12.15 -7.16
CA ARG A 36 6.94 12.14 -6.75
C ARG A 36 7.57 10.76 -6.97
N LEU A 37 6.88 9.68 -6.61
CA LEU A 37 7.38 8.31 -6.81
C LEU A 37 7.57 8.00 -8.30
N LEU A 38 6.60 8.40 -9.13
CA LEU A 38 6.63 8.26 -10.58
C LEU A 38 7.78 9.06 -11.20
N ALA A 39 7.95 10.32 -10.80
CA ALA A 39 9.05 11.18 -11.26
C ALA A 39 10.43 10.63 -10.85
N MET A 40 10.57 10.10 -9.64
CA MET A 40 11.81 9.44 -9.18
C MET A 40 12.18 8.23 -10.05
N ALA A 41 11.18 7.50 -10.56
CA ALA A 41 11.38 6.34 -11.42
C ALA A 41 11.47 6.68 -12.92
N GLY A 42 11.12 7.90 -13.32
CA GLY A 42 10.98 8.27 -14.74
C GLY A 42 9.87 7.50 -15.46
N VAL A 43 8.76 7.23 -14.76
CA VAL A 43 7.63 6.42 -15.26
C VAL A 43 6.37 7.28 -15.31
N GLU A 44 5.66 7.21 -16.43
CA GLU A 44 4.35 7.87 -16.61
C GLU A 44 3.22 7.08 -15.91
N ALA A 45 2.17 7.75 -15.45
CA ALA A 45 1.07 7.12 -14.73
C ALA A 45 0.34 6.04 -15.55
N GLU A 46 0.28 6.22 -16.88
CA GLU A 46 -0.35 5.30 -17.82
C GLU A 46 0.35 3.94 -17.85
N ALA A 47 1.66 3.91 -17.61
CA ALA A 47 2.47 2.69 -17.60
C ALA A 47 2.23 1.81 -16.37
N ILE A 48 1.57 2.33 -15.33
CA ILE A 48 1.18 1.56 -14.16
C ILE A 48 0.06 0.59 -14.53
N THR A 49 0.26 -0.70 -14.22
CA THR A 49 -0.69 -1.77 -14.57
C THR A 49 -1.60 -2.17 -13.42
N GLY A 50 -1.24 -1.87 -12.17
CA GLY A 50 -2.03 -2.19 -10.98
C GLY A 50 -1.38 -1.71 -9.70
N ILE A 51 -2.11 -1.86 -8.59
CA ILE A 51 -1.65 -1.56 -7.23
C ILE A 51 -1.78 -2.82 -6.39
N GLY A 52 -0.68 -3.29 -5.80
CA GLY A 52 -0.68 -4.35 -4.80
C GLY A 52 -0.73 -3.77 -3.39
N LEU A 53 -1.63 -4.25 -2.55
CA LEU A 53 -1.77 -3.88 -1.14
C LEU A 53 -1.50 -5.12 -0.29
N ALA A 54 -0.43 -5.05 0.53
CA ALA A 54 -0.09 -6.07 1.51
C ALA A 54 -0.39 -5.53 2.91
N LEU A 55 -1.24 -6.22 3.66
CA LEU A 55 -1.64 -5.83 5.01
C LEU A 55 -1.95 -7.07 5.87
N PRO A 56 -1.77 -7.00 7.21
CA PRO A 56 -2.12 -8.10 8.09
C PRO A 56 -3.64 -8.31 8.18
N ASP A 57 -4.03 -9.54 8.46
CA ASP A 57 -5.43 -9.87 8.77
C ASP A 57 -5.86 -9.22 10.09
N GLY A 58 -7.13 -8.87 10.19
CA GLY A 58 -7.70 -8.31 11.43
C GLY A 58 -7.20 -6.91 11.78
N LEU A 59 -6.69 -6.15 10.81
CA LEU A 59 -6.28 -4.75 10.99
C LEU A 59 -7.44 -3.91 11.57
N GLY A 60 -7.20 -3.30 12.74
CA GLY A 60 -8.21 -2.53 13.47
C GLY A 60 -9.24 -3.38 14.24
N VAL A 61 -9.13 -4.71 14.22
CA VAL A 61 -9.98 -5.63 14.98
C VAL A 61 -9.20 -6.31 16.11
N ILE A 62 -7.97 -6.74 15.83
CA ILE A 62 -7.09 -7.35 16.81
C ILE A 62 -6.53 -6.26 17.72
N ASP A 63 -6.76 -6.41 19.03
CA ASP A 63 -6.25 -5.47 20.02
C ASP A 63 -4.73 -5.59 20.15
N LEU A 64 -4.06 -4.45 20.08
CA LEU A 64 -2.61 -4.35 20.18
C LEU A 64 -2.23 -3.41 21.34
N PRO A 65 -1.12 -3.69 22.07
CA PRO A 65 -0.67 -2.79 23.13
C PRO A 65 -0.49 -1.36 22.64
N GLY A 66 -1.20 -0.41 23.27
CA GLY A 66 -1.15 1.00 22.92
C GLY A 66 -1.98 1.41 21.70
N MET A 67 -2.80 0.50 21.16
CA MET A 67 -3.68 0.80 20.02
C MET A 67 -4.75 1.83 20.42
N PRO A 68 -4.82 2.98 19.71
CA PRO A 68 -5.86 3.96 19.97
C PRO A 68 -7.21 3.46 19.42
N ALA A 69 -8.30 3.89 20.05
CA ALA A 69 -9.65 3.42 19.70
C ALA A 69 -10.07 3.76 18.26
N ASP A 70 -9.54 4.85 17.71
CA ASP A 70 -9.79 5.29 16.34
C ASP A 70 -9.14 4.39 15.28
N TYR A 71 -8.17 3.55 15.65
CA TYR A 71 -7.58 2.54 14.76
C TYR A 71 -8.59 1.48 14.30
N ALA A 72 -9.71 1.33 15.03
CA ALA A 72 -10.83 0.49 14.63
C ALA A 72 -11.47 0.90 13.28
N GLN A 73 -11.19 2.12 12.78
CA GLN A 73 -11.61 2.57 11.44
C GLN A 73 -11.16 1.63 10.31
N TRP A 74 -10.03 0.94 10.47
CA TRP A 74 -9.56 -0.03 9.48
C TRP A 74 -10.56 -1.16 9.22
N SER A 75 -11.28 -1.61 10.26
CA SER A 75 -12.27 -2.69 10.16
C SER A 75 -13.45 -2.35 9.23
N ALA A 76 -13.75 -1.07 9.04
CA ALA A 76 -14.82 -0.58 8.18
C ALA A 76 -14.30 0.04 6.87
N THR A 77 -12.99 0.04 6.65
CA THR A 77 -12.38 0.72 5.50
C THR A 77 -12.51 -0.11 4.24
N ASN A 78 -13.12 0.46 3.20
CA ASN A 78 -13.04 -0.08 1.85
C ASN A 78 -11.68 0.30 1.23
N LEU A 79 -10.76 -0.67 1.19
CA LEU A 79 -9.40 -0.47 0.67
C LEU A 79 -9.37 -0.13 -0.82
N GLU A 80 -10.23 -0.75 -1.63
CA GLU A 80 -10.32 -0.44 -3.05
C GLU A 80 -10.69 1.03 -3.26
N ALA A 81 -11.70 1.52 -2.54
CA ALA A 81 -12.11 2.92 -2.59
C ALA A 81 -11.03 3.87 -2.03
N LEU A 82 -10.24 3.42 -1.05
CA LEU A 82 -9.16 4.21 -0.44
C LEU A 82 -8.04 4.52 -1.45
N PHE A 83 -7.76 3.59 -2.36
CA PHE A 83 -6.65 3.66 -3.32
C PHE A 83 -7.07 3.81 -4.79
N ALA A 84 -8.37 3.85 -5.08
CA ALA A 84 -8.88 3.98 -6.45
C ALA A 84 -8.32 5.20 -7.19
N GLU A 85 -8.17 6.33 -6.49
CA GLU A 85 -7.70 7.59 -7.05
C GLU A 85 -6.29 7.95 -6.54
N PRO A 86 -5.39 8.47 -7.39
CA PRO A 86 -5.69 9.02 -8.72
C PRO A 86 -5.44 8.07 -9.90
N LEU A 87 -4.96 6.84 -9.67
CA LEU A 87 -4.52 5.96 -10.75
C LEU A 87 -5.66 5.28 -11.53
N GLY A 88 -6.78 4.96 -10.86
CA GLY A 88 -7.89 4.22 -11.47
C GLY A 88 -7.51 2.83 -11.98
N LYS A 89 -6.45 2.22 -11.42
CA LYS A 89 -5.90 0.92 -11.85
C LYS A 89 -6.45 -0.23 -10.99
N PRO A 90 -6.42 -1.48 -11.48
CA PRO A 90 -6.78 -2.65 -10.69
C PRO A 90 -6.02 -2.69 -9.35
N ILE A 91 -6.74 -3.02 -8.28
CA ILE A 91 -6.21 -3.14 -6.93
C ILE A 91 -6.24 -4.62 -6.55
N PHE A 92 -5.11 -5.15 -6.11
CA PHE A 92 -4.95 -6.50 -5.61
C PHE A 92 -4.63 -6.44 -4.12
N ILE A 93 -5.43 -7.09 -3.30
CA ILE A 93 -5.31 -7.07 -1.84
C ILE A 93 -4.90 -8.46 -1.40
N GLU A 94 -3.82 -8.54 -0.63
CA GLU A 94 -3.29 -9.80 -0.11
C GLU A 94 -2.83 -9.63 1.34
N ASN A 95 -2.90 -10.72 2.10
CA ASN A 95 -2.30 -10.80 3.41
C ASN A 95 -0.79 -10.53 3.33
N ASP A 96 -0.21 -9.81 4.29
CA ASP A 96 1.20 -9.42 4.27
C ASP A 96 2.17 -10.61 4.27
N ALA A 97 1.90 -11.66 5.05
CA ALA A 97 2.70 -12.88 5.06
C ALA A 97 2.56 -13.65 3.75
N ALA A 98 1.36 -13.71 3.16
CA ALA A 98 1.14 -14.34 1.87
C ALA A 98 1.85 -13.57 0.73
N ALA A 99 1.75 -12.24 0.71
CA ALA A 99 2.45 -11.39 -0.24
C ALA A 99 3.98 -11.56 -0.13
N ALA A 100 4.52 -11.66 1.08
CA ALA A 100 5.93 -11.95 1.31
C ALA A 100 6.32 -13.33 0.75
N ALA A 101 5.53 -14.38 1.03
CA ALA A 101 5.79 -15.72 0.52
C ALA A 101 5.74 -15.80 -1.01
N ILE A 102 4.81 -15.07 -1.66
CA ILE A 102 4.76 -14.93 -3.12
C ILE A 102 6.04 -14.27 -3.64
N GLY A 103 6.50 -13.22 -2.96
CA GLY A 103 7.76 -12.54 -3.28
C GLY A 103 8.97 -13.46 -3.21
N GLU A 104 9.11 -14.23 -2.13
CA GLU A 104 10.18 -15.23 -1.98
C GLU A 104 10.10 -16.33 -3.04
N MET A 105 8.91 -16.81 -3.38
CA MET A 105 8.74 -17.84 -4.42
C MET A 105 9.16 -17.34 -5.81
N GLN A 106 8.94 -16.05 -6.11
CA GLN A 106 9.21 -15.47 -7.43
C GLN A 106 10.63 -14.93 -7.57
N PHE A 107 11.20 -14.39 -6.48
CA PHE A 107 12.43 -13.59 -6.52
C PHE A 107 13.49 -13.99 -5.46
N GLY A 108 13.19 -14.95 -4.57
CA GLY A 108 14.08 -15.43 -3.51
C GLY A 108 14.92 -16.65 -3.89
#